data_AF-A0A945Y5A7-F1
#
_entry.id   AF-A0A945Y5A7-F1
#
_cell.length_a   1.000
_cell.length_b   1.000
_cell.length_c   1.000
_cell.angle_alpha   90.00
_cell.angle_beta   90.00
_cell.angle_gamma   90.00
#
_symmetry.space_group_name_H-M   'P 1'
#
loop_
_entity.id
_entity.type
_entity.pdbx_description
1 polymer ?
#
loop_
_entity_poly.entity_id
_entity_poly.type
_entity_poly.pdbx_seq_one_letter_code
_entity_poly.pdbx_strand_id
1 'polypeptide(L)'
;MQSEPGTFDFSSEDTVTGSVQVTGKWNGVITLYLSSSLVNQITETMFSLESGEADAETKKDAIGELINMVGGNIKSMLPQPSALSTPIFAMEGQSQQFPFTKRVTQCKFTCNCSSFALSLYEQEPAEKKTTSV
;
A
#
# COMPACT_ATOMS: atom_id res chain seq x y z
N MET A 1 13.60 27.01 10.80
CA MET A 1 13.44 25.61 11.24
C MET A 1 11.94 25.34 11.28
N GLN A 2 11.34 24.97 10.15
CA GLN A 2 9.91 24.72 10.04
C GLN A 2 9.70 23.21 9.97
N SER A 3 8.97 22.68 10.94
CA SER A 3 8.44 21.31 10.91
C SER A 3 7.18 21.31 10.04
N GLU A 4 7.28 20.70 8.87
CA GLU A 4 6.20 20.50 7.88
C GLU A 4 5.07 19.58 8.44
N PRO A 5 3.80 19.75 8.04
CA PRO A 5 2.71 18.90 8.52
C PRO A 5 2.85 17.48 7.97
N GLY A 6 3.06 16.52 8.87
CA GLY A 6 2.99 15.09 8.55
C GLY A 6 4.32 14.43 8.20
N THR A 7 5.42 14.76 8.86
CA THR A 7 6.58 13.86 8.85
C THR A 7 6.17 12.54 9.49
N PHE A 8 6.21 11.46 8.71
CA PHE A 8 6.05 10.10 9.20
C PHE A 8 7.34 9.37 8.87
N ASP A 9 8.16 9.12 9.89
CA ASP A 9 9.42 8.43 9.73
C ASP A 9 9.16 6.96 10.08
N PHE A 10 8.74 6.19 9.08
CA PHE A 10 9.08 4.78 9.17
C PHE A 10 10.59 4.71 8.93
N SER A 11 11.35 4.09 9.83
CA SER A 11 12.61 3.48 9.41
C SER A 11 12.26 2.60 8.21
N SER A 12 12.90 2.84 7.07
CA SER A 12 12.69 2.00 5.88
C SER A 12 12.92 0.52 6.19
N GLU A 13 13.70 0.23 7.24
CA GLU A 13 13.98 -1.09 7.78
C GLU A 13 12.76 -1.77 8.42
N ASP A 14 11.80 -1.06 9.05
CA ASP A 14 10.66 -1.67 9.76
C ASP A 14 9.32 -1.56 8.99
N THR A 15 9.38 -1.15 7.72
CA THR A 15 8.18 -0.93 6.90
C THR A 15 7.82 -2.19 6.11
N VAL A 16 6.57 -2.61 6.26
CA VAL A 16 5.93 -3.60 5.39
C VAL A 16 4.97 -2.87 4.45
N THR A 17 5.03 -3.21 3.17
CA THR A 17 4.12 -2.67 2.16
C THR A 17 3.29 -3.76 1.50
N GLY A 18 2.00 -3.47 1.33
CA GLY A 18 1.08 -4.27 0.53
C GLY A 18 0.47 -3.39 -0.56
N SER A 19 0.58 -3.80 -1.81
CA SER A 19 0.11 -3.02 -2.96
C SER A 19 -0.79 -3.82 -3.89
N VAL A 20 -1.81 -3.17 -4.44
CA VAL A 20 -2.64 -3.70 -5.53
C VAL A 20 -2.70 -2.70 -6.68
N GLN A 21 -2.64 -3.20 -7.90
CA GLN A 21 -2.80 -2.38 -9.10
C GLN A 21 -4.26 -2.34 -9.52
N VAL A 22 -4.72 -1.15 -9.92
CA VAL A 22 -6.00 -0.96 -10.59
C VAL A 22 -5.73 -0.79 -12.08
N THR A 23 -6.44 -1.54 -12.92
CA THR A 23 -6.35 -1.42 -14.38
C THR A 23 -7.74 -1.27 -15.01
N GLY A 24 -7.83 -0.56 -16.14
CA GLY A 24 -9.07 -0.34 -16.87
C GLY A 24 -9.20 1.07 -17.42
N LYS A 25 -10.38 1.71 -17.22
CA LYS A 25 -10.57 3.13 -17.59
C LYS A 25 -9.70 4.09 -16.78
N TRP A 26 -9.24 3.64 -15.62
CA TRP A 26 -8.25 4.32 -14.80
C TRP A 26 -7.18 3.30 -14.41
N ASN A 27 -5.91 3.72 -14.45
CA ASN A 27 -4.77 2.86 -14.18
C ASN A 27 -3.92 3.48 -13.07
N GLY A 28 -3.53 2.67 -12.10
CA GLY A 28 -2.80 3.15 -10.95
C GLY A 28 -2.54 2.07 -9.91
N VAL A 29 -2.04 2.49 -8.76
CA VAL A 29 -1.61 1.60 -7.68
C VAL A 29 -2.12 2.12 -6.34
N ILE A 30 -2.58 1.21 -5.50
CA ILE A 30 -2.95 1.48 -4.11
C ILE A 30 -1.91 0.78 -3.24
N THR A 31 -1.25 1.53 -2.37
CA THR A 31 -0.21 0.99 -1.47
C THR A 31 -0.52 1.32 -0.03
N LEU A 32 -0.52 0.28 0.80
CA LEU A 32 -0.62 0.35 2.25
C LEU A 32 0.78 0.22 2.86
N TYR A 33 1.09 1.09 3.81
CA TYR A 33 2.35 1.15 4.53
C TYR A 33 2.09 0.88 6.02
N LEU A 34 2.71 -0.15 6.56
CA LEU A 34 2.51 -0.63 7.93
C LEU A 34 3.86 -0.80 8.61
N SER A 35 3.92 -0.62 9.93
CA SER A 35 5.04 -1.11 10.73
C SER A 35 4.91 -2.62 10.93
N SER A 36 6.02 -3.32 11.11
CA SER A 36 6.01 -4.75 11.47
C SER A 36 5.18 -5.05 12.72
N SER A 37 5.20 -4.15 13.72
CA SER A 37 4.38 -4.25 14.93
C SER A 37 2.88 -4.20 14.64
N LEU A 38 2.44 -3.40 13.67
CA LEU A 38 1.03 -3.30 13.29
C LEU A 38 0.61 -4.48 12.42
N VAL A 39 1.51 -4.99 11.57
CA VAL A 39 1.27 -6.24 10.80
C VAL A 39 0.98 -7.40 11.76
N ASN A 40 1.78 -7.56 12.82
CA ASN A 40 1.52 -8.59 13.84
C ASN A 40 0.14 -8.41 14.47
N GLN A 41 -0.17 -7.20 14.96
CA GLN A 41 -1.48 -6.92 15.58
C GLN A 41 -2.66 -7.20 14.65
N ILE A 42 -2.58 -6.79 13.39
CA ILE A 42 -3.61 -7.06 12.37
C ILE A 42 -3.77 -8.56 12.18
N THR A 43 -2.66 -9.28 12.00
CA THR A 43 -2.66 -10.71 11.72
C THR A 43 -3.22 -11.51 12.89
N GLU A 44 -2.74 -11.23 14.11
CA GLU A 44 -3.18 -11.88 15.35
C GLU A 44 -4.66 -11.63 15.60
N THR A 45 -5.14 -10.41 15.36
CA THR A 45 -6.58 -10.08 15.49
C THR A 45 -7.41 -10.78 14.41
N MET A 46 -6.96 -10.74 13.16
CA MET A 46 -7.72 -11.26 12.01
C MET A 46 -7.90 -12.77 12.06
N PHE A 47 -6.88 -13.49 12.52
CA PHE A 47 -6.89 -14.95 12.59
C PHE A 47 -7.09 -15.50 14.01
N SER A 48 -7.34 -14.63 14.99
CA SER A 48 -7.53 -15.00 16.40
C SER A 48 -6.37 -15.83 16.96
N LEU A 49 -5.14 -15.38 16.72
CA LEU A 49 -3.90 -16.02 17.16
C LEU A 49 -3.38 -15.40 18.46
N GLU A 50 -2.57 -16.13 19.21
CA GLU A 50 -1.85 -15.53 20.33
C GLU A 50 -0.70 -14.65 19.86
N SER A 51 -0.24 -13.76 20.74
CA SER A 51 0.80 -12.79 20.36
C SER A 51 2.12 -13.49 20.06
N GLY A 52 2.69 -13.20 18.89
CA GLY A 52 3.92 -13.82 18.40
C GLY A 52 3.74 -15.14 17.65
N GLU A 53 2.52 -15.67 17.52
CA GLU A 53 2.26 -16.92 16.79
C GLU A 53 2.13 -16.73 15.28
N ALA A 54 1.97 -15.49 14.81
CA ALA A 54 1.85 -15.20 13.38
C ALA A 54 3.16 -15.49 12.62
N ASP A 55 3.11 -16.42 11.66
CA ASP A 55 4.20 -16.68 10.73
C ASP A 55 4.18 -15.71 9.52
N ALA A 56 5.20 -15.80 8.65
CA ALA A 56 5.35 -14.90 7.53
C ALA A 56 4.29 -15.08 6.43
N GLU A 57 3.73 -16.28 6.27
CA GLU A 57 2.71 -16.57 5.26
C GLU A 57 1.36 -16.02 5.71
N THR A 58 0.99 -16.29 6.96
CA THR A 58 -0.21 -15.78 7.62
C THR A 58 -0.22 -14.25 7.65
N LYS A 59 0.94 -13.61 7.89
CA LYS A 59 1.07 -12.15 7.78
C LYS A 59 0.79 -11.65 6.37
N LYS A 60 1.33 -12.31 5.34
CA LYS A 60 1.07 -11.93 3.94
C LYS A 60 -0.41 -12.09 3.60
N ASP A 61 -1.06 -13.15 4.07
CA ASP A 61 -2.48 -13.37 3.87
C ASP A 61 -3.32 -12.28 4.53
N ALA A 62 -3.06 -11.95 5.80
CA ALA A 62 -3.76 -10.86 6.49
C ALA A 62 -3.64 -9.52 5.75
N ILE A 63 -2.42 -9.14 5.36
CA ILE A 63 -2.19 -7.89 4.63
C ILE A 63 -2.79 -7.94 3.23
N GLY A 64 -2.76 -9.11 2.58
CA GLY A 64 -3.37 -9.37 1.27
C GLY A 64 -4.88 -9.17 1.28
N GLU A 65 -5.57 -9.75 2.26
CA GLU A 65 -7.01 -9.57 2.44
C GLU A 65 -7.34 -8.11 2.76
N LEU A 66 -6.57 -7.47 3.65
CA LEU A 66 -6.77 -6.06 4.01
C LEU A 66 -6.63 -5.14 2.78
N ILE A 67 -5.57 -5.29 1.98
CA ILE A 67 -5.35 -4.45 0.80
C ILE A 67 -6.35 -4.77 -0.32
N ASN A 68 -6.82 -6.01 -0.43
CA ASN A 68 -7.91 -6.37 -1.35
C ASN A 68 -9.22 -5.70 -0.95
N MET A 69 -9.57 -5.69 0.34
CA MET A 69 -10.77 -5.01 0.85
C MET A 69 -10.69 -3.51 0.61
N VAL A 70 -9.59 -2.87 1.00
CA VAL A 70 -9.38 -1.42 0.80
C VAL A 70 -9.35 -1.09 -0.69
N GLY A 71 -8.63 -1.89 -1.48
CA GLY A 71 -8.52 -1.76 -2.93
C GLY A 71 -9.87 -1.90 -3.62
N GLY A 72 -10.69 -2.87 -3.22
CA GLY A 72 -12.05 -3.08 -3.74
C GLY A 72 -12.95 -1.88 -3.50
N ASN A 73 -12.90 -1.32 -2.29
CA ASN A 73 -13.67 -0.12 -1.93
C ASN A 73 -13.24 1.09 -2.77
N ILE A 74 -11.94 1.35 -2.90
CA ILE A 74 -11.44 2.46 -3.73
C ILE A 74 -11.80 2.23 -5.21
N LYS A 75 -11.58 1.02 -5.73
CA LYS A 75 -11.93 0.63 -7.10
C LYS A 75 -13.39 0.91 -7.43
N SER A 76 -14.31 0.68 -6.49
CA SER A 76 -15.75 0.93 -6.70
C SER A 76 -16.09 2.40 -6.99
N MET A 77 -15.23 3.33 -6.56
CA MET A 77 -15.38 4.77 -6.78
C MET A 77 -14.68 5.25 -8.06
N LEU A 78 -13.88 4.39 -8.70
CA LEU A 78 -13.12 4.72 -9.89
C LEU A 78 -13.92 4.46 -11.18
N PRO A 79 -13.54 5.09 -12.31
CA PRO A 79 -14.16 4.86 -13.61
C PRO A 79 -14.20 3.38 -14.01
N GLN A 80 -15.37 2.91 -14.46
CA GLN A 80 -15.61 1.51 -14.85
C GLN A 80 -15.56 1.30 -16.37
N PRO A 81 -15.05 0.16 -16.88
CA PRO A 81 -14.61 -1.02 -16.12
C PRO A 81 -13.24 -0.84 -15.46
N SER A 82 -13.08 -1.50 -14.31
CA SER A 82 -11.81 -1.58 -13.58
C SER A 82 -11.63 -2.93 -12.88
N ALA A 83 -10.39 -3.42 -12.84
CA ALA A 83 -9.99 -4.67 -12.19
C ALA A 83 -8.83 -4.43 -11.20
N LEU A 84 -8.74 -5.29 -10.18
CA LEU A 84 -7.63 -5.29 -9.23
C LEU A 84 -6.69 -6.45 -9.55
N SER A 85 -5.39 -6.22 -9.40
CA SER A 85 -4.39 -7.29 -9.38
C SER A 85 -4.44 -8.07 -8.07
N THR A 86 -3.72 -9.19 -8.03
CA THR A 86 -3.31 -9.80 -6.77
C THR A 86 -2.40 -8.85 -5.98
N PRO A 87 -2.42 -8.90 -4.64
CA PRO A 87 -1.49 -8.16 -3.80
C PRO A 87 -0.02 -8.49 -4.12
N ILE A 88 0.82 -7.48 -4.07
CA ILE A 88 2.28 -7.59 -4.14
C ILE A 88 2.85 -7.00 -2.86
N PHE A 89 3.80 -7.70 -2.26
CA PHE A 89 4.36 -7.34 -0.95
C PHE A 89 5.83 -6.96 -1.05
N ALA A 90 6.24 -6.02 -0.21
CA ALA A 90 7.64 -5.83 0.13
C ALA A 90 7.77 -5.80 1.66
N MET A 91 8.67 -6.63 2.17
CA MET A 91 8.98 -6.75 3.59
C MET A 91 10.05 -5.72 3.99
N GLU A 92 10.26 -5.59 5.30
CA GLU A 92 11.30 -4.81 5.98
C GLU A 92 12.54 -4.47 5.12
N GLY A 93 12.82 -3.18 4.94
CA GLY A 93 13.98 -2.69 4.18
C GLY A 93 13.82 -2.68 2.65
N GLN A 94 12.73 -3.19 2.10
CA GLN A 94 12.47 -3.20 0.66
C GLN A 94 11.47 -2.10 0.26
N SER A 95 11.81 -1.29 -0.73
CA SER A 95 10.90 -0.31 -1.31
C SER A 95 10.26 -0.82 -2.60
N GLN A 96 8.94 -0.70 -2.72
CA GLN A 96 8.25 -0.86 -4.01
C GLN A 96 8.32 0.45 -4.80
N GLN A 97 8.72 0.35 -6.06
CA GLN A 97 8.64 1.44 -7.02
C GLN A 97 7.68 1.07 -8.14
N PHE A 98 6.81 2.00 -8.51
CA PHE A 98 5.90 1.88 -9.63
C PHE A 98 6.32 2.93 -10.68
N PRO A 99 7.08 2.55 -11.72
CA PRO A 99 7.54 3.48 -12.74
C PRO A 99 6.38 4.19 -13.43
N PHE A 100 6.61 5.44 -13.85
CA PHE A 100 5.61 6.26 -14.55
C PHE A 100 4.31 6.42 -13.73
N THR A 101 4.42 6.67 -12.44
CA THR A 101 3.27 6.97 -11.58
C THR A 101 3.49 8.25 -10.79
N LYS A 102 2.41 8.99 -10.58
CA LYS A 102 2.37 10.15 -9.67
C LYS A 102 1.50 9.83 -8.47
N ARG A 103 1.90 10.27 -7.28
CA ARG A 103 1.07 10.14 -6.08
C ARG A 103 -0.09 11.14 -6.14
N VAL A 104 -1.31 10.65 -6.25
CA VAL A 104 -2.54 11.45 -6.26
C VAL A 104 -2.84 11.96 -4.86
N THR A 105 -2.79 11.08 -3.87
CA THR A 105 -3.06 11.40 -2.48
C THR A 105 -2.41 10.39 -1.54
N GLN A 106 -2.28 10.78 -0.28
CA GLN A 106 -1.88 9.91 0.82
C GLN A 106 -2.70 10.24 2.07
N CYS A 107 -3.35 9.24 2.62
CA CYS A 107 -4.06 9.32 3.88
C CYS A 107 -3.23 8.68 4.98
N LYS A 108 -3.25 9.28 6.17
CA LYS A 108 -2.52 8.81 7.35
C LYS A 108 -3.52 8.49 8.45
N PHE A 109 -3.26 7.41 9.16
CA PHE A 109 -4.14 6.86 10.17
C PHE A 109 -3.35 6.47 11.40
N THR A 110 -4.03 6.45 12.55
CA THR A 110 -3.48 5.98 13.81
C THR A 110 -4.45 4.97 14.42
N CYS A 111 -3.93 3.82 14.81
CA CYS A 111 -4.66 2.72 15.44
C CYS A 111 -3.82 2.16 16.59
N ASN A 112 -4.37 2.08 17.80
CA ASN A 112 -3.68 1.53 18.98
C ASN A 112 -2.24 2.07 19.18
N CYS A 113 -2.08 3.40 19.08
CA CYS A 113 -0.79 4.11 19.14
C CYS A 113 0.21 3.78 18.00
N SER A 114 -0.14 2.90 17.07
CA SER A 114 0.61 2.62 15.85
C SER A 114 0.04 3.47 14.72
N SER A 115 0.88 3.89 13.78
CA SER A 115 0.43 4.71 12.66
C SER A 115 0.74 4.02 11.34
N PHE A 116 -0.13 4.27 10.37
CA PHE A 116 -0.03 3.68 9.04
C PHE A 116 -0.51 4.66 7.97
N ALA A 117 -0.16 4.39 6.72
CA ALA A 117 -0.54 5.24 5.60
C ALA A 117 -1.07 4.42 4.43
N LEU A 118 -1.93 5.07 3.65
CA LEU A 118 -2.43 4.56 2.38
C LEU A 118 -2.17 5.60 1.30
N SER A 119 -1.50 5.21 0.22
CA SER A 119 -1.24 6.08 -0.93
C SER A 119 -1.97 5.57 -2.17
N LEU A 120 -2.48 6.51 -2.95
CA LEU A 120 -3.02 6.27 -4.28
C LEU A 120 -2.08 6.88 -5.31
N TYR A 121 -1.65 6.08 -6.27
CA TYR A 121 -0.81 6.47 -7.39
C TYR A 121 -1.59 6.34 -8.68
N GLU A 122 -1.50 7.33 -9.56
CA GLU A 122 -2.06 7.30 -10.92
C GLU A 122 -0.93 7.07 -11.91
N GLN A 123 -1.17 6.22 -12.91
CA GLN A 123 -0.24 6.03 -14.02
C GLN A 123 -0.17 7.32 -14.85
N GLU A 124 1.04 7.82 -15.03
CA GLU A 124 1.31 8.88 -15.98
C GLU A 124 1.46 8.29 -17.38
N PRO A 125 0.87 8.91 -18.41
CA PRO A 125 1.14 8.50 -19.78
C PRO A 125 2.63 8.66 -20.04
N ALA A 126 3.28 7.59 -20.52
CA ALA A 126 4.68 7.66 -20.91
C ALA A 126 4.84 8.78 -21.96
N GLU A 127 5.73 9.75 -21.70
CA GLU A 127 6.11 10.73 -22.72
C GLU A 127 6.58 9.96 -23.96
N LYS A 128 5.91 10.18 -25.09
CA LYS A 128 6.43 9.73 -26.38
C LYS A 128 7.76 10.44 -26.57
N LYS A 129 8.89 9.73 -26.43
CA LYS A 129 10.17 10.22 -26.92
C LYS A 129 9.99 10.52 -28.41
N THR A 130 9.84 11.80 -28.75
CA THR A 130 9.95 12.27 -30.12
C THR A 130 11.39 12.05 -30.53
N THR A 131 11.68 10.89 -31.11
CA THR A 131 12.92 10.68 -31.87
C THR A 131 12.88 11.66 -33.03
N SER A 132 13.48 12.83 -32.82
CA SER A 132 13.80 13.73 -33.92
C SER A 132 14.97 13.07 -34.64
N VAL A 133 14.68 12.64 -35.88
CA VAL A 133 15.64 12.13 -36.86
C VAL A 133 16.60 13.26 -37.26
#